data_AF-A0A7S3UKX8-F1
#
_entry.id   AF-A0A7S3UKX8-F1
#
_cell.length_a   1.000
_cell.length_b   1.000
_cell.length_c   1.000
_cell.angle_alpha   90.00
_cell.angle_beta   90.00
_cell.angle_gamma   90.00
#
_symmetry.space_group_name_H-M   'P 1'
#
loop_
_entity.id
_entity.type
_entity.pdbx_description
1 polymer ?
#
loop_
_entity_poly.entity_id
_entity_poly.type
_entity_poly.pdbx_seq_one_letter_code
_entity_poly.pdbx_strand_id
1 'polypeptide(L)'
;TNILTTSQILSGFGNDTVWLIVFACFIASGFVTTGLGKRLCFIILKYIGSTTLGLAYAFCICEFILAMAIPSSTARGAGILLPILEPLLKEGFQSDPALGTQRRIGSYMIMVEIIAN
;
A
#
# COMPACT_ATOMS: atom_id res chain seq x y z
N THR A 1 20.49 -26.98 30.90
CA THR A 1 20.82 -25.64 30.36
C THR A 1 21.93 -25.70 29.30
N ASN A 2 21.95 -26.73 28.44
CA ASN A 2 23.04 -26.95 27.46
C ASN A 2 22.50 -27.71 26.23
N ILE A 3 21.37 -27.25 25.69
CA ILE A 3 20.63 -27.95 24.62
C ILE A 3 21.01 -27.47 23.20
N LEU A 4 21.63 -26.29 23.06
CA LEU A 4 22.10 -25.73 21.80
C LEU A 4 23.42 -25.00 22.01
N THR A 5 24.39 -25.19 21.11
CA THR A 5 25.66 -24.46 21.11
C THR A 5 25.48 -23.05 20.54
N THR A 6 26.34 -22.10 20.91
CA THR A 6 26.31 -20.72 20.39
C THR A 6 26.40 -20.67 18.86
N SER A 7 27.14 -21.59 18.23
CA SER A 7 27.20 -21.73 16.78
C SER A 7 25.87 -22.19 16.16
N GLN A 8 25.11 -23.07 16.82
CA GLN A 8 23.77 -23.47 16.37
C GLN A 8 22.77 -22.32 16.47
N ILE A 9 22.86 -21.50 17.52
CA ILE A 9 22.00 -20.32 17.69
C ILE A 9 22.28 -19.28 16.59
N LEU A 10 23.54 -19.08 16.20
CA LEU A 10 23.92 -18.11 15.18
C LEU A 10 23.79 -18.63 13.73
N SER A 11 23.55 -19.92 13.54
CA SER A 11 23.45 -20.54 12.20
C SER A 11 22.37 -19.93 11.31
N GLY A 12 21.29 -19.40 11.89
CA GLY A 12 20.23 -18.71 11.15
C GLY A 12 20.67 -17.37 10.51
N PHE A 13 21.68 -16.69 11.07
CA PHE A 13 22.21 -15.43 10.53
C PHE A 13 23.11 -15.64 9.31
N GLY A 14 23.61 -16.86 9.10
CA GLY A 14 24.40 -17.23 7.91
C GLY A 14 23.57 -17.83 6.78
N ASN A 15 22.23 -17.83 6.89
CA ASN A 15 21.37 -18.45 5.90
C ASN A 15 21.06 -17.49 4.75
N ASP A 16 21.45 -17.86 3.53
CA ASP A 16 21.24 -17.05 2.32
C ASP A 16 19.77 -16.71 2.09
N THR A 17 18.84 -17.60 2.43
CA THR A 17 17.39 -17.36 2.33
C THR A 17 16.93 -16.24 3.26
N VAL A 18 17.52 -16.13 4.46
CA VAL A 18 17.20 -15.05 5.41
C VAL A 18 17.68 -13.71 4.86
N TRP A 19 18.90 -13.67 4.33
CA TRP A 19 19.45 -12.46 3.72
C TRP A 19 18.71 -12.05 2.45
N LEU A 20 18.22 -13.00 1.64
CA LEU A 20 17.37 -12.73 0.48
C LEU A 20 16.10 -11.96 0.89
N ILE A 21 15.43 -12.38 1.97
CA ILE A 21 14.25 -11.70 2.51
C ILE A 21 14.62 -10.29 2.99
N VAL A 22 15.76 -10.13 3.67
CA VAL A 22 16.25 -8.82 4.13
C VAL A 22 16.46 -7.87 2.95
N PHE A 23 17.13 -8.31 1.88
CA PHE A 23 17.31 -7.49 0.68
C PHE A 23 15.99 -7.16 -0.02
N ALA A 24 15.05 -8.11 -0.10
CA ALA A 24 13.72 -7.84 -0.64
C ALA A 24 12.98 -6.75 0.17
N CYS A 25 13.06 -6.77 1.50
CA CYS A 25 12.51 -5.72 2.37
C CYS A 25 13.20 -4.36 2.18
N PHE A 26 14.51 -4.34 1.91
CA PHE A 26 15.21 -3.10 1.58
C PHE A 26 14.76 -2.51 0.25
N ILE A 27 14.58 -3.35 -0.78
CA ILE A 27 14.05 -2.92 -2.09
C ILE A 27 12.62 -2.37 -1.92
N ALA A 28 11.77 -3.08 -1.17
CA ALA A 28 10.42 -2.63 -0.84
C ALA A 28 10.42 -1.25 -0.16
N SER A 29 11.31 -1.05 0.81
CA SER A 29 11.47 0.23 1.52
C SER A 29 11.96 1.35 0.57
N GLY A 30 12.87 1.04 -0.35
CA GLY A 30 13.30 1.98 -1.40
C GLY A 30 12.15 2.39 -2.33
N PHE A 31 11.26 1.45 -2.67
CA PHE A 31 10.08 1.70 -3.50
C PHE A 31 9.09 2.67 -2.82
N VAL A 32 8.91 2.54 -1.51
CA VAL A 32 8.10 3.47 -0.70
C VAL A 32 8.75 4.85 -0.65
N THR A 33 10.04 4.92 -0.30
CA THR A 33 10.76 6.20 -0.12
C THR A 33 10.86 7.01 -1.42
N THR A 34 11.01 6.33 -2.56
CA THR A 34 11.08 6.99 -3.89
C THR A 34 9.73 7.46 -4.41
N GLY A 35 8.61 7.00 -3.82
CA GLY A 35 7.26 7.31 -4.27
C GLY A 35 6.89 6.66 -5.61
N LEU A 36 7.62 5.62 -6.05
CA LEU A 36 7.33 4.91 -7.29
C LEU A 36 5.90 4.32 -7.29
N GLY A 37 5.47 3.78 -6.14
CA GLY A 37 4.11 3.25 -5.98
C GLY A 37 3.03 4.30 -6.22
N LYS A 38 3.24 5.52 -5.70
CA LYS A 38 2.34 6.66 -5.92
C LYS A 38 2.26 7.04 -7.40
N ARG A 39 3.40 7.06 -8.11
CA ARG A 39 3.44 7.34 -9.56
C ARG A 39 2.67 6.29 -10.36
N LEU A 40 2.87 5.01 -10.03
CA LEU A 40 2.16 3.92 -10.69
C LEU A 40 0.65 4.00 -10.48
N CYS A 41 0.22 4.34 -9.25
CA CYS A 41 -1.19 4.56 -8.96
C CYS A 41 -1.78 5.66 -9.82
N PHE A 42 -1.11 6.81 -9.93
CA PHE A 42 -1.59 7.91 -10.77
C PHE A 42 -1.69 7.55 -12.26
N ILE A 43 -0.78 6.72 -12.77
CA ILE A 43 -0.87 6.23 -14.15
C ILE A 43 -2.16 5.43 -14.33
N ILE A 44 -2.44 4.49 -13.41
CA ILE A 44 -3.66 3.66 -13.47
C ILE A 44 -4.92 4.50 -13.33
N LEU A 45 -4.93 5.43 -12.37
CA LEU A 45 -6.04 6.38 -12.18
C LEU A 45 -6.30 7.22 -13.44
N LYS A 46 -5.24 7.67 -14.13
CA LYS A 46 -5.37 8.44 -15.37
C LYS A 46 -6.11 7.67 -16.48
N TYR A 47 -5.93 6.34 -16.55
CA TYR A 47 -6.55 5.52 -17.60
C TYR A 47 -7.98 5.07 -17.27
N ILE A 48 -8.28 4.74 -16.01
CA ILE A 48 -9.53 4.06 -15.63
C ILE A 48 -10.39 4.88 -14.63
N GLY A 49 -9.83 5.89 -13.98
CA GLY A 49 -10.45 6.64 -12.89
C GLY A 49 -11.50 7.70 -13.27
N SER A 50 -12.03 7.67 -14.50
CA SER A 50 -12.99 8.68 -14.99
C SER A 50 -14.39 8.56 -14.38
N THR A 51 -14.71 7.41 -13.79
CA THR A 51 -16.01 7.14 -13.13
C THR A 51 -15.79 6.67 -11.70
N THR A 52 -16.80 6.82 -10.83
CA THR A 52 -16.72 6.38 -9.41
C THR A 52 -16.40 4.89 -9.26
N LEU A 53 -17.00 4.05 -10.12
CA LEU A 53 -16.70 2.61 -10.17
C LEU A 53 -15.30 2.35 -10.74
N GLY A 54 -14.93 3.02 -11.83
CA GLY A 54 -13.60 2.91 -12.41
C GLY A 54 -12.51 3.32 -11.42
N LEU A 55 -12.77 4.33 -10.59
CA LEU A 55 -11.87 4.78 -9.55
C LEU A 55 -11.69 3.70 -8.45
N ALA A 56 -12.77 3.06 -8.00
CA ALA A 56 -12.68 1.93 -7.07
C ALA A 56 -11.86 0.76 -7.66
N TYR A 57 -12.11 0.38 -8.92
CA TYR A 57 -11.33 -0.66 -9.59
C TYR A 57 -9.87 -0.27 -9.79
N ALA A 58 -9.59 0.99 -10.12
CA ALA A 58 -8.23 1.50 -10.26
C ALA A 58 -7.46 1.33 -8.94
N PHE A 59 -8.07 1.66 -7.80
CA PHE A 59 -7.48 1.47 -6.48
C PHE A 59 -7.22 -0.01 -6.16
N CYS A 60 -8.15 -0.92 -6.48
CA CYS A 60 -7.93 -2.37 -6.30
C CYS A 60 -6.74 -2.88 -7.15
N ILE A 61 -6.62 -2.43 -8.39
CA ILE A 61 -5.50 -2.81 -9.27
C ILE A 61 -4.18 -2.23 -8.75
N CYS A 62 -4.20 -0.99 -8.25
CA CYS A 62 -3.05 -0.38 -7.60
C CYS A 62 -2.59 -1.21 -6.41
N GLU A 63 -3.51 -1.59 -5.52
CA GLU A 63 -3.19 -2.44 -4.37
C GLU A 63 -2.61 -3.79 -4.78
N PHE A 64 -3.18 -4.43 -5.80
CA PHE A 64 -2.65 -5.69 -6.32
C PHE A 64 -1.20 -5.59 -6.78
N ILE A 65 -0.84 -4.51 -7.48
CA ILE A 65 0.54 -4.31 -7.95
C ILE A 65 1.47 -3.93 -6.79
N LEU A 66 1.01 -3.08 -5.88
CA LEU A 66 1.79 -2.70 -4.69
C LEU A 66 2.03 -3.89 -3.75
N ALA A 67 1.08 -4.82 -3.64
CA ALA A 67 1.17 -6.04 -2.83
C ALA A 67 2.39 -6.89 -3.16
N MET A 68 2.73 -6.96 -4.45
CA MET A 68 3.83 -7.79 -4.94
C MET A 68 5.20 -7.26 -4.48
N ALA A 69 5.32 -5.93 -4.37
CA ALA A 69 6.58 -5.27 -4.03
C ALA A 69 6.68 -4.90 -2.54
N ILE A 70 5.56 -4.61 -1.88
CA ILE A 70 5.51 -4.11 -0.51
C ILE A 70 4.73 -5.12 0.36
N PRO A 71 5.41 -5.85 1.25
CA PRO A 71 4.75 -6.87 2.09
C PRO A 71 3.92 -6.28 3.24
N SER A 72 4.06 -4.98 3.52
CA SER A 72 3.35 -4.29 4.62
C SER A 72 2.06 -3.63 4.13
N SER A 73 0.91 -4.14 4.59
CA SER A 73 -0.43 -3.58 4.30
C SER A 73 -0.61 -2.16 4.84
N THR A 74 -0.02 -1.83 5.99
CA THR A 74 -0.07 -0.48 6.56
C THR A 74 0.75 0.51 5.72
N ALA A 75 1.90 0.08 5.18
CA ALA A 75 2.71 0.93 4.32
C ALA A 75 2.02 1.25 2.98
N ARG A 76 1.24 0.31 2.44
CA ARG A 76 0.46 0.51 1.20
C ARG A 76 -0.75 1.42 1.43
N GLY A 77 -1.66 1.03 2.34
CA GLY A 77 -2.88 1.79 2.62
C GLY A 77 -2.60 3.18 3.16
N ALA A 78 -2.06 3.27 4.38
CA ALA A 78 -1.86 4.57 5.03
C ALA A 78 -0.70 5.39 4.42
N GLY A 79 0.33 4.72 3.90
CA GLY A 79 1.52 5.40 3.37
C GLY A 79 1.40 5.86 1.92
N ILE A 80 0.71 5.10 1.06
CA ILE A 80 0.64 5.38 -0.38
C ILE A 80 -0.77 5.76 -0.82
N LEU A 81 -1.78 4.96 -0.47
CA LEU A 81 -3.15 5.13 -0.96
C LEU A 81 -3.89 6.30 -0.31
N LEU A 82 -3.90 6.42 1.03
CA LEU A 82 -4.60 7.51 1.72
C LEU A 82 -4.16 8.91 1.25
N PRO A 83 -2.85 9.22 1.11
CA PRO A 83 -2.41 10.52 0.60
C PRO A 83 -2.79 10.81 -0.86
N ILE A 84 -3.24 9.81 -1.62
CA ILE A 84 -3.80 9.96 -2.96
C ILE A 84 -5.32 10.13 -2.88
N LEU A 85 -5.96 9.30 -2.05
CA LEU A 85 -7.41 9.23 -1.91
C LEU A 85 -8.01 10.47 -1.25
N GLU A 86 -7.44 10.92 -0.13
CA GLU A 86 -7.96 12.07 0.63
C GLU A 86 -8.13 13.36 -0.21
N PRO A 87 -7.10 13.85 -0.92
CA PRO A 87 -7.25 15.06 -1.75
C PRO A 87 -8.21 14.83 -2.92
N LEU A 88 -8.24 13.64 -3.52
CA LEU A 88 -9.20 13.32 -4.58
C LEU A 88 -10.65 13.42 -4.10
N LEU A 89 -10.94 12.89 -2.91
CA LEU A 89 -12.29 12.93 -2.34
C LEU A 89 -12.69 14.35 -1.92
N LYS A 90 -11.78 15.09 -1.28
CA LYS A 90 -12.04 16.46 -0.80
C LYS A 90 -12.16 17.45 -1.95
N GLU A 91 -11.18 17.49 -2.85
CA GLU A 91 -11.13 18.49 -3.92
C GLU A 91 -11.96 18.08 -5.15
N GLY A 92 -11.91 16.81 -5.54
CA GLY A 92 -12.59 16.32 -6.74
C GLY A 92 -14.09 16.08 -6.52
N PHE A 93 -14.47 15.51 -5.38
CA PHE A 93 -15.86 15.10 -5.11
C PHE A 93 -16.54 15.87 -3.98
N GLN A 94 -15.87 16.84 -3.36
CA GLN A 94 -16.38 17.60 -2.21
C GLN A 94 -16.93 16.69 -1.09
N SER A 95 -16.26 15.55 -0.89
CA SER A 95 -16.61 14.55 0.12
C SER A 95 -15.61 14.64 1.27
N ASP A 96 -15.99 15.38 2.31
CA ASP A 96 -15.16 15.63 3.47
C ASP A 96 -15.95 15.28 4.76
N PRO A 97 -15.39 14.44 5.65
CA PRO A 97 -15.94 14.20 6.98
C PRO A 97 -16.18 15.48 7.80
N ALA A 98 -15.32 16.50 7.65
CA ALA A 98 -15.45 17.76 8.38
C ALA A 98 -16.69 18.57 7.95
N LEU A 99 -17.12 18.40 6.70
CA LEU A 99 -18.30 19.06 6.13
C LEU A 99 -19.57 18.20 6.25
N GLY A 100 -19.48 17.01 6.85
CA GLY A 100 -20.58 16.05 6.93
C GLY A 100 -20.94 15.37 5.59
N THR A 101 -20.12 15.55 4.54
CA THR A 101 -20.38 15.03 3.19
C THR A 101 -19.66 13.71 2.91
N GLN A 102 -19.17 13.00 3.94
CA GLN A 102 -18.43 11.75 3.81
C GLN A 102 -19.19 10.66 3.02
N ARG A 103 -20.54 10.64 3.09
CA ARG A 103 -21.34 9.59 2.45
C ARG A 103 -21.50 9.75 0.93
N ARG A 104 -21.06 10.87 0.33
CA ARG A 104 -21.18 11.07 -1.12
C ARG A 104 -20.36 10.04 -1.89
N ILE A 105 -19.11 9.85 -1.50
CA ILE A 105 -18.20 8.88 -2.11
C ILE A 105 -17.10 8.43 -1.14
N GLY A 106 -16.69 9.29 -0.20
CA GLY A 106 -15.56 9.00 0.69
C GLY A 106 -15.75 7.75 1.54
N SER A 107 -16.92 7.56 2.15
CA SER A 107 -17.21 6.36 2.94
C SER A 107 -17.17 5.08 2.10
N TYR A 108 -17.66 5.12 0.87
CA TYR A 108 -17.61 3.98 -0.05
C TYR A 108 -16.16 3.63 -0.39
N MET A 109 -15.36 4.64 -0.69
CA MET A 109 -14.02 4.43 -1.22
C MET A 109 -13.01 3.99 -0.16
N ILE A 110 -13.12 4.53 1.05
CA ILE A 110 -12.38 4.03 2.23
C ILE A 110 -12.74 2.55 2.48
N MET A 111 -14.01 2.17 2.31
CA MET A 111 -14.43 0.78 2.50
C MET A 111 -13.85 -0.15 1.43
N VAL A 112 -13.80 0.30 0.17
CA VAL A 112 -13.12 -0.43 -0.92
C VAL A 112 -11.64 -0.64 -0.60
N GLU A 113 -10.94 0.40 -0.15
CA GLU A 113 -9.53 0.30 0.23
C GLU A 113 -9.31 -0.72 1.35
N ILE A 114 -10.13 -0.68 2.41
CA ILE A 114 -10.03 -1.63 3.53
C ILE A 114 -10.24 -3.08 3.08
N ILE A 115 -11.15 -3.32 2.12
CA ILE A 115 -11.43 -4.66 1.60
C ILE A 115 -10.33 -5.10 0.62
N ALA A 116 -9.72 -4.17 -0.11
CA ALA A 116 -8.71 -4.46 -1.12
C ALA A 116 -7.30 -4.71 -0.55
N ASN A 117 -6.99 -4.10 0.61
CA ASN A 117 -5.68 -4.17 1.27
C ASN A 117 -5.44 -5.52 1.96
#